data_AF-A0A529R4G0-F1
#
_entry.id   AF-A0A529R4G0-F1
#
_cell.length_a   1.000
_cell.length_b   1.000
_cell.length_c   1.000
_cell.angle_alpha   90.00
_cell.angle_beta   90.00
_cell.angle_gamma   90.00
#
_symmetry.space_group_name_H-M   'P 1'
#
loop_
_entity.id
_entity.type
_entity.pdbx_description
1 polymer ?
#
loop_
_entity_poly.entity_id
_entity_poly.type
_entity_poly.pdbx_seq_one_letter_code
_entity_poly.pdbx_strand_id
1 'polypeptide(L)' 'FGSCFFMITGFHGTHVTIGVIFLIIVARKVWRGDFDIGRPGFFTSRRGRYENVEVMGLYWHFVDLVWVFIFAFFYLW' A
#
# COMPACT_ATOMS: atom_id res chain seq x y z
N PHE A 1 -21.76 -0.84 18.21
CA PHE A 1 -20.43 -1.48 18.37
C PHE A 1 -20.03 -2.27 17.12
N GLY A 2 -20.71 -3.39 16.79
CA GLY A 2 -20.34 -4.22 15.64
C GLY A 2 -20.31 -3.50 14.28
N SER A 3 -21.28 -2.62 13.99
CA SER A 3 -21.31 -1.85 12.73
C SER A 3 -20.07 -0.96 12.54
N CYS A 4 -19.70 -0.19 13.56
CA CYS A 4 -18.49 0.65 13.53
C CYS A 4 -17.22 -0.20 13.42
N PHE A 5 -17.15 -1.31 14.17
CA PHE A 5 -16.01 -2.23 14.13
C PHE A 5 -15.80 -2.78 12.72
N PHE A 6 -16.81 -3.38 12.11
CA PHE A 6 -16.70 -3.97 10.77
C PHE A 6 -16.49 -2.93 9.68
N MET A 7 -17.07 -1.73 9.81
CA MET A 7 -16.84 -0.66 8.85
C MET A 7 -15.38 -0.16 8.88
N ILE A 8 -14.84 0.10 10.08
CA ILE A 8 -13.46 0.62 10.23
C ILE A 8 -12.43 -0.45 9.85
N THR A 9 -12.53 -1.65 10.42
CA THR A 9 -11.60 -2.75 10.14
C THR A 9 -11.73 -3.24 8.70
N GLY A 10 -12.95 -3.31 8.17
CA GLY A 10 -13.20 -3.67 6.77
C GLY A 10 -12.60 -2.67 5.80
N PHE A 11 -12.83 -1.37 6.00
CA PHE A 11 -12.23 -0.31 5.17
C PHE A 11 -10.70 -0.31 5.27
N HIS A 12 -10.16 -0.55 6.45
CA HIS A 12 -8.73 -0.71 6.62
C HIS A 12 -8.20 -1.94 5.87
N GLY A 13 -8.89 -3.09 5.96
CA GLY A 13 -8.53 -4.31 5.24
C GLY A 13 -8.56 -4.15 3.72
N THR A 14 -9.47 -3.34 3.17
CA THR A 14 -9.46 -3.02 1.73
C THR A 14 -8.21 -2.20 1.35
N HIS A 15 -7.79 -1.24 2.17
CA HIS A 15 -6.56 -0.48 1.96
C HIS A 15 -5.32 -1.37 2.01
N VAL A 16 -5.22 -2.26 3.00
CA VAL A 16 -4.14 -3.25 3.09
C VAL A 16 -4.09 -4.09 1.82
N THR A 17 -5.23 -4.63 1.38
CA THR A 17 -5.30 -5.49 0.18
C THR A 17 -4.80 -4.75 -1.07
N ILE A 18 -5.26 -3.50 -1.27
CA ILE A 18 -4.82 -2.66 -2.37
C ILE A 18 -3.32 -2.37 -2.27
N GLY A 19 -2.82 -2.05 -1.07
CA GLY A 19 -1.41 -1.82 -0.80
C GLY A 19 -0.53 -3.02 -1.16
N VAL A 20 -0.93 -4.23 -0.78
CA VAL A 20 -0.18 -5.46 -1.08
C VAL A 20 -0.07 -5.67 -2.58
N ILE A 21 -1.18 -5.50 -3.31
CA ILE A 21 -1.20 -5.63 -4.77
C ILE A 21 -0.21 -4.65 -5.40
N PHE A 22 -0.24 -3.39 -4.97
CA PHE A 22 0.67 -2.37 -5.49
C PHE A 22 2.14 -2.64 -5.13
N LEU A 23 2.43 -3.08 -3.91
CA LEU A 23 3.78 -3.46 -3.51
C LEU A 23 4.31 -4.63 -4.34
N ILE A 24 3.49 -5.64 -4.61
CA ILE A 24 3.89 -6.76 -5.49
C ILE A 24 4.20 -6.26 -6.91
N ILE A 25 3.38 -5.36 -7.45
CA ILE A 25 3.61 -4.77 -8.79
C ILE A 25 4.93 -3.99 -8.81
N VAL A 26 5.17 -3.15 -7.81
CA VAL A 26 6.40 -2.34 -7.72
C VAL A 26 7.63 -3.23 -7.51
N ALA A 27 7.56 -4.22 -6.61
CA ALA A 27 8.64 -5.17 -6.38
C ALA A 27 9.00 -5.95 -7.65
N ARG A 28 8.00 -6.39 -8.43
CA ARG A 28 8.22 -7.05 -9.73
C ARG A 28 8.91 -6.12 -10.74
N LYS A 29 8.54 -4.84 -10.79
CA LYS A 29 9.19 -3.85 -11.67
C LYS A 29 10.63 -3.58 -11.26
N VAL A 30 10.91 -3.48 -9.96
CA VAL A 30 12.29 -3.33 -9.44
C VAL A 30 13.12 -4.55 -9.83
N TRP A 31 12.60 -5.76 -9.61
CA TRP A 31 13.34 -6.99 -9.93
C TRP A 31 13.62 -7.14 -11.44
N ARG A 32 12.72 -6.67 -12.30
CA ARG A 32 12.91 -6.69 -13.76
C ARG A 32 13.84 -5.58 -14.29
N GLY A 33 14.26 -4.65 -13.44
CA GLY A 33 15.02 -3.46 -13.87
C GLY A 33 14.19 -2.50 -14.73
N ASP A 34 12.85 -2.54 -14.65
CA ASP A 34 11.98 -1.70 -15.49
C ASP A 34 12.19 -0.20 -15.20
N PHE A 35 12.61 0.14 -13.97
CA PHE A 35 12.97 1.50 -13.56
C PHE A 35 14.31 1.97 -14.17
N ASP A 36 15.29 1.07 -14.32
CA ASP A 36 16.60 1.37 -14.92
C ASP A 36 16.50 1.57 -16.44
N ILE A 37 15.66 0.77 -17.09
CA ILE A 37 15.42 0.81 -18.54
C ILE A 37 14.43 1.94 -18.89
N GLY A 38 13.82 2.58 -17.88
CA GLY A 38 12.84 3.66 -18.05
C GLY A 38 11.56 3.19 -18.75
N ARG A 39 11.22 1.90 -18.67
CA ARG A 39 10.04 1.35 -19.33
C ARG A 39 8.76 1.97 -18.74
N PRO A 40 7.82 2.44 -19.57
CA PRO A 40 6.55 2.95 -19.07
C PRO A 40 5.76 1.83 -18.41
N GLY A 41 5.15 2.14 -17.27
CA GLY A 41 4.33 1.18 -16.54
C GLY A 41 2.95 1.03 -17.18
N PHE A 42 2.35 -0.16 -17.06
CA PHE A 42 0.99 -0.42 -17.56
C PHE A 42 -0.07 0.61 -17.10
N PHE A 43 0.02 1.05 -15.82
CA PHE A 43 -0.89 2.06 -15.24
C PHE A 43 -0.38 3.50 -15.32
N THR A 44 0.87 3.73 -15.73
CA THR A 44 1.49 5.05 -15.68
C THR A 44 2.31 5.21 -16.96
N SER A 45 1.78 5.94 -17.94
CA SER A 45 2.48 6.27 -19.19
C SER A 45 3.75 7.12 -19.00
N ARG A 46 4.23 7.32 -17.76
CA ARG A 46 5.51 7.96 -17.44
C ARG A 46 6.60 6.92 -17.28
N ARG A 47 7.84 7.29 -17.61
CA ARG A 47 9.03 6.50 -17.33
C ARG A 47 9.09 6.18 -15.84
N GLY A 48 9.30 4.91 -15.48
CA GLY A 48 9.43 4.51 -14.09
C GLY A 48 10.63 5.22 -13.45
N ARG A 49 10.41 5.89 -12.31
CA ARG A 49 11.49 6.38 -11.44
C ARG A 49 11.33 5.81 -10.03
N TYR A 50 12.43 5.72 -9.30
CA TYR A 50 12.48 5.23 -7.91
C TYR A 50 11.63 6.05 -6.93
N GLU A 51 11.30 7.30 -7.26
CA GLU A 51 10.31 8.11 -6.52
C GLU A 51 8.99 7.34 -6.31
N ASN A 52 8.56 6.51 -7.27
CA ASN A 52 7.35 5.70 -7.15
C ASN A 52 7.45 4.66 -6.02
N VAL A 53 8.65 4.13 -5.77
CA VAL A 53 8.91 3.17 -4.69
C VAL A 53 8.82 3.87 -3.34
N GLU A 54 9.40 5.07 -3.22
CA GLU A 54 9.34 5.88 -2.00
C GLU A 54 7.89 6.26 -1.65
N VAL A 55 7.12 6.75 -2.62
CA VAL A 55 5.70 7.08 -2.42
C VAL A 55 4.90 5.84 -1.99
N MET A 56 5.18 4.67 -2.59
CA MET A 56 4.51 3.43 -2.19
C MET A 56 4.90 2.98 -0.78
N GLY A 57 6.18 3.16 -0.40
CA GLY A 57 6.65 2.93 0.96
C GLY A 57 5.94 3.82 1.97
N LEU A 58 5.79 5.11 1.67
CA LEU A 58 5.04 6.06 2.50
C LEU A 58 3.56 5.67 2.64
N TYR A 59 2.92 5.22 1.56
CA TYR A 59 1.56 4.70 1.61
C TYR A 59 1.46 3.47 2.54
N TRP A 60 2.41 2.54 2.45
CA TRP A 60 2.41 1.36 3.31
C TRP A 60 2.59 1.71 4.79
N HIS A 61 3.49 2.66 5.10
CA HIS A 61 3.64 3.16 6.47
C HIS A 61 2.37 3.84 6.99
N PHE A 62 1.67 4.60 6.16
CA PHE A 62 0.37 5.17 6.55
C PHE A 62 -0.64 4.08 6.92
N VAL A 63 -0.73 3.01 6.12
CA VAL A 63 -1.61 1.87 6.42
C VAL A 63 -1.20 1.23 7.75
N ASP A 64 0.09 0.97 7.98
CA ASP A 64 0.59 0.39 9.23
C ASP A 64 0.23 1.24 10.46
N LEU A 65 0.43 2.55 10.39
CA LEU A 65 0.06 3.47 11.48
C LEU A 65 -1.44 3.42 11.81
N VAL A 66 -2.30 3.38 10.79
CA VAL A 66 -3.77 3.25 11.00
C VAL A 66 -4.10 1.93 11.70
N TRP A 67 -3.41 0.83 11.34
CA TRP A 67 -3.63 -0.47 11.98
C TRP A 67 -3.27 -0.44 13.46
N VAL A 68 -2.13 0.16 13.83
CA VAL A 68 -1.71 0.29 15.22
C VAL A 68 -2.76 1.00 16.07
N PHE A 69 -3.37 2.08 15.55
CA PHE A 69 -4.46 2.76 16.25
C PHE A 69 -5.71 1.88 16.38
N ILE A 70 -6.13 1.18 15.32
CA ILE A 70 -7.28 0.26 15.37
C ILE A 70 -7.03 -0.84 16.41
N PHE A 71 -5.84 -1.42 16.43
CA PHE A 71 -5.46 -2.45 17.38
C PHE A 71 -5.53 -1.95 18.84
N ALA A 72 -4.97 -0.78 19.10
CA ALA A 72 -4.98 -0.18 20.44
C ALA A 72 -6.40 0.08 20.98
N PHE A 73 -7.30 0.66 20.16
CA PHE A 73 -8.63 1.09 20.63
C PHE A 73 -9.72 0.00 20.58
N PHE A 74 -9.60 -1.00 19.71
CA PHE A 74 -10.64 -2.04 19.55
C PHE A 74 -10.25 -3.42 20.07
N TYR A 75 -8.95 -3.73 20.17
CA TYR A 75 -8.48 -5.06 20.57
C TYR A 75 -7.81 -5.08 21.96
N LEU A 76 -7.17 -3.99 22.38
CA LEU A 76 -6.46 -3.92 23.68
C LEU A 76 -7.23 -3.18 24.80
N TRP A 77 -8.25 -2.40 24.45
CA TRP A 77 -9.12 -1.71 25.40
C TRP A 77 -10.30 -2.59 25.84
#